data_AF-A0A3C0QZ60-F1
#
_entry.id   AF-A0A3C0QZ60-F1
#
_cell.length_a   1.000
_cell.length_b   1.000
_cell.length_c   1.000
_cell.angle_alpha   90.00
_cell.angle_beta   90.00
_cell.angle_gamma   90.00
#
_symmetry.space_group_name_H-M   'P 1'
#
loop_
_entity.id
_entity.type
_entity.pdbx_description
1 polymer ?
#
loop_
_entity_poly.entity_id
_entity_poly.type
_entity_poly.pdbx_seq_one_letter_code
_entity_poly.pdbx_strand_id
1 'polypeptide(L)'
;MFHITLKKYVYDRIQLIYKIIYSLKGPVGQKNINIPGRVDLIYQTSKDVQEWADQKAKELEDLQKLETYRREFLGNVSHELKTPIFNIQGYVLTLLDGAIEDPKINRQYLLRAEQSINRMIGIVEDLEAISRLESGQLQLKIALHDLVEIAKEVVEFSELKAKSKNIRIVFSKNYDNPIWVECDKQRIQQV
;
A
#
# COMPACT_ATOMS: atom_id res chain seq x y z
N MET A 1 -62.60 7.84 -13.12
CA MET A 1 -61.84 6.65 -13.57
C MET A 1 -60.35 6.95 -13.77
N PHE A 2 -59.98 8.01 -14.50
CA PHE A 2 -58.58 8.40 -14.81
C PHE A 2 -57.65 8.53 -13.58
N HIS A 3 -58.14 9.12 -12.48
CA HIS A 3 -57.36 9.38 -11.27
C HIS A 3 -56.93 8.09 -10.53
N ILE A 4 -57.70 7.02 -10.65
CA ILE A 4 -57.41 5.72 -10.03
C ILE A 4 -56.33 4.98 -10.84
N THR A 5 -56.45 5.03 -12.17
CA THR A 5 -55.49 4.41 -13.10
C THR A 5 -54.12 5.06 -13.01
N LEU A 6 -54.06 6.39 -12.91
CA LEU A 6 -52.80 7.14 -12.74
C LEU A 6 -52.10 6.79 -11.43
N LYS A 7 -52.83 6.75 -10.30
CA LYS A 7 -52.27 6.34 -9.00
C LYS A 7 -51.79 4.89 -8.99
N LYS A 8 -52.41 4.00 -9.79
CA LYS A 8 -51.98 2.60 -9.94
C LYS A 8 -50.69 2.52 -10.75
N TYR A 9 -50.64 3.19 -11.89
CA TYR A 9 -49.45 3.24 -12.75
C TYR A 9 -48.22 3.81 -12.04
N VAL A 10 -48.36 4.95 -11.34
CA VAL A 10 -47.24 5.55 -10.58
C VAL A 10 -46.72 4.60 -9.49
N TYR A 11 -47.62 3.93 -8.78
CA TYR A 11 -47.25 2.97 -7.74
C TYR A 11 -46.52 1.75 -8.30
N ASP A 12 -47.01 1.19 -9.42
CA ASP A 12 -46.38 0.04 -10.07
C ASP A 12 -44.97 0.39 -10.58
N ARG A 13 -44.76 1.63 -11.06
CA ARG A 13 -43.43 2.13 -11.47
C ARG A 13 -42.49 2.34 -10.29
N ILE A 14 -42.98 2.84 -9.15
CA ILE A 14 -42.18 3.01 -7.93
C ILE A 14 -41.79 1.65 -7.35
N GLN A 15 -42.71 0.67 -7.34
CA GLN A 15 -42.37 -0.71 -6.94
C GLN A 15 -41.29 -1.33 -7.83
N LEU A 16 -41.34 -1.07 -9.15
CA LEU A 16 -40.32 -1.55 -10.07
C LEU A 16 -38.95 -0.97 -9.71
N ILE A 17 -38.87 0.34 -9.47
CA ILE A 17 -37.63 1.02 -9.05
C ILE A 17 -37.13 0.45 -7.72
N TYR A 18 -38.03 0.27 -6.74
CA TYR A 18 -37.68 -0.34 -5.45
C TYR A 18 -37.09 -1.74 -5.60
N LYS A 19 -37.72 -2.62 -6.41
CA LYS A 19 -37.21 -3.97 -6.69
C LYS A 19 -35.85 -3.95 -7.38
N ILE A 20 -35.62 -3.03 -8.32
CA ILE A 20 -34.33 -2.88 -9.01
C ILE A 20 -33.24 -2.47 -8.01
N ILE A 21 -33.46 -1.43 -7.20
CA ILE A 21 -32.49 -0.97 -6.21
C ILE A 21 -32.20 -2.06 -5.18
N TYR A 22 -33.22 -2.75 -4.70
CA TYR A 22 -33.05 -3.83 -3.73
C TYR A 22 -32.30 -5.04 -4.33
N SER A 23 -32.52 -5.35 -5.61
CA SER A 23 -31.76 -6.38 -6.33
C SER A 23 -30.29 -6.01 -6.55
N LEU A 24 -29.97 -4.71 -6.58
CA LEU A 24 -28.60 -4.20 -6.66
C LEU A 24 -27.91 -4.11 -5.28
N LYS A 25 -28.67 -4.19 -4.17
CA LYS A 25 -28.19 -4.06 -2.78
C LYS A 25 -27.68 -5.39 -2.16
N GLY A 26 -27.82 -6.56 -2.80
CA GLY A 26 -27.45 -7.83 -2.15
C GLY A 26 -27.15 -9.01 -3.09
N PRO A 27 -26.45 -10.05 -2.61
CA PRO A 27 -26.14 -11.24 -3.40
C PRO A 27 -27.42 -11.91 -3.90
N VAL A 28 -27.38 -12.40 -5.13
CA VAL A 28 -28.47 -13.08 -5.84
C VAL A 28 -28.90 -14.32 -5.04
N GLY A 29 -29.82 -14.15 -4.08
CA GLY A 29 -30.23 -15.22 -3.18
C GLY A 29 -31.17 -14.76 -2.07
N GLN A 30 -32.48 -14.87 -2.35
CA GLN A 30 -33.60 -14.95 -1.40
C GLN A 30 -33.64 -13.96 -0.22
N LYS A 31 -34.43 -12.89 -0.38
CA LYS A 31 -35.20 -12.30 0.72
C LYS A 31 -36.63 -12.02 0.26
N ASN A 32 -37.62 -12.55 0.98
CA ASN A 32 -39.03 -12.22 0.78
C ASN A 32 -39.23 -10.72 0.98
N ILE A 33 -39.53 -10.00 -0.10
CA ILE A 33 -39.73 -8.55 -0.07
C ILE A 33 -41.15 -8.28 0.41
N ASN A 34 -41.33 -8.00 1.70
CA ASN A 34 -42.59 -7.48 2.23
C ASN A 34 -42.74 -6.02 1.79
N ILE A 35 -43.73 -5.74 0.95
CA ILE A 35 -43.98 -4.42 0.39
C ILE A 35 -44.87 -3.61 1.36
N PRO A 36 -44.40 -2.47 1.90
CA PRO A 36 -45.21 -1.57 2.74
C PRO A 36 -46.40 -0.96 2.00
N GLY A 37 -47.37 -0.44 2.76
CA GLY A 37 -48.55 0.25 2.23
C GLY A 37 -48.23 1.47 1.34
N ARG A 38 -49.21 1.90 0.54
CA ARG A 38 -49.06 2.84 -0.59
C ARG A 38 -48.36 4.18 -0.30
N VAL A 39 -48.56 4.75 0.89
CA VAL A 39 -47.96 6.04 1.31
C VAL A 39 -46.55 5.83 1.87
N ASP A 40 -46.35 4.71 2.57
CA ASP A 40 -45.11 4.35 3.24
C ASP A 40 -44.04 3.89 2.22
N LEU A 41 -44.47 3.24 1.13
CA LEU A 41 -43.58 2.78 0.05
C LEU A 41 -42.79 3.93 -0.60
N ILE A 42 -43.42 5.08 -0.86
CA ILE A 42 -42.75 6.21 -1.54
C ILE A 42 -41.66 6.80 -0.62
N TYR A 43 -41.99 6.99 0.65
CA TYR A 43 -41.05 7.52 1.63
C TYR A 43 -39.88 6.55 1.87
N GLN A 44 -40.17 5.26 2.07
CA GLN A 44 -39.14 4.24 2.27
C GLN A 44 -38.26 4.06 1.03
N THR A 45 -38.84 4.04 -0.17
CA THR A 45 -38.06 3.97 -1.42
C THR A 45 -37.16 5.19 -1.56
N SER A 46 -37.68 6.39 -1.30
CA SER A 46 -36.87 7.62 -1.37
C SER A 46 -35.70 7.59 -0.39
N LYS A 47 -35.93 7.12 0.84
CA LYS A 47 -34.89 6.98 1.87
C LYS A 47 -33.84 5.94 1.47
N ASP A 48 -34.27 4.76 1.01
CA ASP A 48 -33.36 3.69 0.58
C ASP A 48 -32.48 4.08 -0.61
N VAL A 49 -33.05 4.85 -1.56
CA VAL A 49 -32.32 5.42 -2.70
C VAL A 49 -31.26 6.39 -2.21
N GLN A 50 -31.61 7.26 -1.26
CA GLN A 50 -30.71 8.27 -0.73
C GLN A 50 -29.55 7.63 0.03
N GLU A 51 -29.82 6.69 0.94
CA GLU A 51 -28.77 5.94 1.65
C GLU A 51 -27.85 5.17 0.69
N TRP A 52 -28.41 4.58 -0.37
CA TRP A 52 -27.61 3.90 -1.40
C TRP A 52 -26.73 4.88 -2.18
N ALA A 53 -27.26 6.04 -2.55
CA ALA A 53 -26.50 7.07 -3.24
C ALA A 53 -25.34 7.58 -2.38
N ASP A 54 -25.57 7.81 -1.09
CA ASP A 54 -24.54 8.22 -0.13
C ASP A 54 -23.45 7.14 0.02
N GLN A 55 -23.84 5.87 0.14
CA GLN A 55 -22.91 4.75 0.22
C GLN A 55 -22.08 4.62 -1.07
N LYS A 56 -22.71 4.76 -2.24
CA LYS A 56 -22.02 4.71 -3.53
C LYS A 56 -21.09 5.90 -3.75
N ALA A 57 -21.49 7.10 -3.31
CA ALA A 57 -20.62 8.26 -3.36
C ALA A 57 -19.36 8.05 -2.52
N LYS A 58 -19.51 7.48 -1.32
CA LYS A 58 -18.37 7.13 -0.45
C LYS A 58 -17.47 6.07 -1.08
N GLU A 59 -18.03 4.98 -1.61
CA GLU A 59 -17.25 3.96 -2.32
C GLU A 59 -16.48 4.55 -3.52
N LEU A 60 -17.10 5.47 -4.27
CA LEU A 60 -16.46 6.13 -5.40
C LEU A 60 -15.30 7.04 -4.93
N GLU A 61 -15.50 7.77 -3.84
CA GLU A 61 -14.46 8.60 -3.22
C GLU A 61 -13.26 7.74 -2.76
N ASP A 62 -13.52 6.62 -2.11
CA ASP A 62 -12.48 5.69 -1.66
C ASP A 62 -11.71 5.08 -2.84
N LEU A 63 -12.41 4.71 -3.92
CA LEU A 63 -11.79 4.23 -5.16
C LEU A 63 -10.92 5.31 -5.82
N GLN A 64 -11.38 6.55 -5.89
CA GLN A 64 -10.61 7.66 -6.45
C GLN A 64 -9.35 7.97 -5.63
N LYS A 65 -9.45 7.91 -4.29
CA LYS A 65 -8.28 8.03 -3.40
C LYS A 65 -7.27 6.93 -3.68
N LEU A 66 -7.72 5.67 -3.81
CA LEU A 66 -6.86 4.53 -4.09
C LEU A 66 -6.19 4.65 -5.47
N GLU A 67 -6.94 5.08 -6.50
CA GLU A 67 -6.37 5.31 -7.84
C GLU A 67 -5.31 6.42 -7.82
N THR A 68 -5.58 7.51 -7.11
CA THR A 68 -4.63 8.63 -6.97
C THR A 68 -3.36 8.16 -6.27
N TYR A 69 -3.51 7.46 -5.13
CA TYR A 69 -2.38 6.87 -4.40
C TYR A 69 -1.55 5.94 -5.29
N ARG A 70 -2.20 5.04 -6.05
CA ARG A 70 -1.51 4.14 -6.98
C ARG A 70 -0.72 4.90 -8.05
N ARG A 71 -1.31 5.97 -8.63
CA ARG A 71 -0.60 6.80 -9.63
C ARG A 71 0.60 7.51 -9.04
N GLU A 72 0.45 8.12 -7.86
CA GLU A 72 1.55 8.78 -7.15
C GLU A 72 2.66 7.80 -6.78
N PHE A 73 2.29 6.63 -6.25
CA PHE A 73 3.23 5.57 -5.92
C PHE A 73 4.05 5.11 -7.13
N LEU A 74 3.39 4.77 -8.25
CA LEU A 74 4.08 4.37 -9.47
C LEU A 74 4.95 5.50 -10.06
N GLY A 75 4.50 6.75 -9.93
CA GLY A 75 5.28 7.93 -10.28
C GLY A 75 6.57 8.00 -9.46
N ASN A 76 6.46 7.92 -8.14
CA ASN A 76 7.59 7.95 -7.21
C ASN A 76 8.60 6.84 -7.50
N VAL A 77 8.14 5.60 -7.64
CA VAL A 77 8.98 4.44 -7.99
C VAL A 77 9.72 4.69 -9.30
N SER A 78 9.03 5.18 -10.32
CA SER A 78 9.64 5.49 -11.62
C SER A 78 10.72 6.57 -11.51
N HIS A 79 10.50 7.58 -10.67
CA HIS A 79 11.48 8.63 -10.41
C HIS A 79 12.70 8.09 -9.65
N GLU A 80 12.49 7.29 -8.61
CA GLU A 80 13.56 6.74 -7.79
C GLU A 80 14.44 5.74 -8.57
N LEU A 81 13.88 5.04 -9.55
CA LEU A 81 14.65 4.17 -10.46
C LEU A 81 15.42 4.95 -11.53
N LYS A 82 14.86 6.05 -12.06
CA LYS A 82 15.55 6.86 -13.09
C LYS A 82 16.89 7.40 -12.61
N THR A 83 16.96 7.89 -11.37
CA THR A 83 18.19 8.48 -10.82
C THR A 83 19.40 7.53 -10.83
N PRO A 84 19.36 6.33 -10.23
CA PRO A 84 20.47 5.39 -10.29
C PRO A 84 20.77 4.92 -11.72
N ILE A 85 19.77 4.77 -12.59
CA ILE A 85 19.98 4.42 -14.02
C ILE A 85 20.83 5.50 -14.71
N PHE A 86 20.44 6.77 -14.59
CA PHE A 86 21.19 7.87 -15.20
C PHE A 86 22.59 8.04 -14.60
N ASN A 87 22.75 7.81 -13.29
CA ASN A 87 24.06 7.83 -12.64
C ASN A 87 24.97 6.73 -13.20
N ILE A 88 24.49 5.49 -13.31
CA ILE A 88 25.23 4.37 -13.90
C ILE A 88 25.63 4.72 -15.33
N GLN A 89 24.68 5.19 -16.14
CA GLN A 89 24.94 5.58 -17.51
C GLN A 89 26.03 6.66 -17.59
N GLY A 90 25.95 7.71 -16.76
CA GLY A 90 26.94 8.78 -16.72
C GLY A 90 28.32 8.29 -16.29
N TYR A 91 28.41 7.41 -15.29
CA TYR A 91 29.70 6.83 -14.87
C TYR A 91 30.30 5.94 -15.94
N VAL A 92 29.49 5.09 -16.58
CA VAL A 92 29.94 4.21 -17.67
C VAL A 92 30.41 5.03 -18.87
N LEU A 93 29.65 6.05 -19.29
CA LEU A 93 30.07 6.94 -20.39
C LEU A 93 31.39 7.65 -20.07
N THR A 94 31.54 8.18 -18.87
CA THR A 94 32.80 8.84 -18.46
C THR A 94 33.98 7.88 -18.50
N LEU A 95 33.79 6.65 -18.05
CA LEU A 95 34.82 5.60 -18.12
C LEU A 95 35.20 5.28 -19.57
N LEU A 96 34.20 5.16 -20.46
CA LEU A 96 34.41 4.91 -21.89
C LEU A 96 35.10 6.08 -22.61
N ASP A 97 34.89 7.32 -22.15
CA ASP A 97 35.50 8.54 -22.70
C ASP A 97 36.97 8.75 -22.25
N GLY A 98 37.63 7.71 -21.72
CA GLY A 98 39.05 7.73 -21.38
C GLY A 98 39.35 7.85 -19.89
N ALA A 99 38.33 7.89 -19.01
CA ALA A 99 38.56 7.87 -17.57
C ALA A 99 38.89 6.47 -17.04
N ILE A 100 38.70 5.41 -17.84
CA ILE A 100 39.08 4.04 -17.45
C ILE A 100 40.60 3.88 -17.34
N GLU A 101 41.37 4.64 -18.11
CA GLU A 101 42.83 4.68 -18.09
C GLU A 101 43.41 5.50 -16.93
N ASP A 102 42.63 6.36 -16.27
CA ASP A 102 43.06 7.13 -15.10
C ASP A 102 42.88 6.31 -13.80
N PRO A 103 43.96 5.82 -13.16
CA PRO A 103 43.87 5.01 -11.94
C PRO A 103 43.29 5.77 -10.73
N LYS A 104 43.25 7.11 -10.77
CA LYS A 104 42.66 7.92 -9.69
C LYS A 104 41.13 7.94 -9.76
N ILE A 105 40.57 7.76 -10.95
CA ILE A 105 39.13 7.96 -11.23
C ILE A 105 38.44 6.62 -11.51
N ASN A 106 39.08 5.73 -12.26
CA ASN A 106 38.44 4.53 -12.81
C ASN A 106 37.71 3.68 -11.75
N ARG A 107 38.39 3.34 -10.66
CA ARG A 107 37.87 2.52 -9.58
C ARG A 107 36.79 3.24 -8.80
N GLN A 108 36.92 4.56 -8.61
CA GLN A 108 35.93 5.36 -7.92
C GLN A 108 34.60 5.37 -8.70
N TYR A 109 34.65 5.49 -10.03
CA TYR A 109 33.45 5.51 -10.87
C TYR A 109 32.79 4.13 -10.96
N LEU A 110 33.57 3.06 -11.04
CA LEU A 110 33.06 1.68 -10.94
C LEU A 110 32.34 1.45 -9.60
N LEU A 111 32.91 1.92 -8.48
CA LEU A 111 32.27 1.82 -7.17
C LEU A 111 30.98 2.64 -7.09
N ARG A 112 30.92 3.83 -7.70
CA ARG A 112 29.68 4.64 -7.73
C ARG A 112 28.59 4.01 -8.59
N ALA A 113 28.96 3.33 -9.69
CA ALA A 113 28.03 2.55 -10.48
C ALA A 113 27.48 1.36 -9.68
N GLU A 114 28.34 0.63 -8.99
CA GLU A 114 27.95 -0.48 -8.09
C GLU A 114 26.98 -0.01 -6.99
N GLN A 115 27.27 1.12 -6.34
CA GLN A 115 26.37 1.73 -5.35
C GLN A 115 25.00 2.07 -5.92
N SER A 116 24.96 2.52 -7.18
CA SER A 116 23.69 2.84 -7.86
C SER A 116 22.92 1.56 -8.21
N ILE A 117 23.60 0.47 -8.55
CA ILE A 117 22.99 -0.86 -8.73
C ILE A 117 22.39 -1.36 -7.42
N ASN A 118 23.13 -1.29 -6.31
CA ASN A 118 22.62 -1.70 -4.99
C ASN A 118 21.40 -0.88 -4.58
N ARG A 119 21.36 0.41 -4.90
CA ARG A 119 20.18 1.25 -4.68
C ARG A 119 18.97 0.76 -5.49
N MET A 120 19.15 0.38 -6.75
CA MET A 120 18.05 -0.18 -7.56
C MET A 120 17.55 -1.50 -6.98
N ILE A 121 18.45 -2.37 -6.52
CA ILE A 121 18.09 -3.65 -5.89
C ILE A 121 17.19 -3.38 -4.68
N GLY A 122 17.57 -2.44 -3.79
CA GLY A 122 16.74 -2.07 -2.64
C GLY A 122 15.34 -1.59 -3.02
N ILE A 123 15.22 -0.75 -4.06
CA ILE A 123 13.91 -0.30 -4.55
C ILE A 123 13.05 -1.47 -5.03
N VAL A 124 13.65 -2.45 -5.72
CA VAL A 124 12.94 -3.64 -6.20
C VAL A 124 12.51 -4.53 -5.02
N GLU A 125 13.37 -4.71 -4.02
CA GLU A 125 13.05 -5.47 -2.80
C GLU A 125 11.88 -4.84 -2.03
N ASP A 126 11.86 -3.50 -1.93
CA ASP A 126 10.78 -2.74 -1.32
C ASP A 126 9.45 -2.94 -2.07
N LEU A 127 9.49 -2.90 -3.42
CA LEU A 127 8.32 -3.18 -4.26
C LEU A 127 7.78 -4.60 -4.05
N GLU A 128 8.66 -5.60 -3.97
CA GLU A 128 8.24 -6.96 -3.68
C GLU A 128 7.63 -7.09 -2.28
N ALA A 129 8.20 -6.41 -1.28
CA ALA A 129 7.66 -6.41 0.08
C ALA A 129 6.25 -5.82 0.13
N ILE A 130 6.02 -4.70 -0.58
CA ILE A 130 4.70 -4.07 -0.71
C ILE A 130 3.72 -5.00 -1.43
N SER A 131 4.14 -5.62 -2.54
CA SER A 131 3.28 -6.55 -3.28
C SER A 131 2.84 -7.75 -2.42
N ARG A 132 3.75 -8.29 -1.60
CA ARG A 132 3.44 -9.37 -0.65
C ARG A 132 2.49 -8.94 0.47
N LEU A 133 2.58 -7.68 0.92
CA LEU A 133 1.65 -7.09 1.88
C LEU A 133 0.25 -6.94 1.28
N GLU A 134 0.13 -6.39 0.07
CA GLU A 134 -1.16 -6.17 -0.60
C GLU A 134 -1.88 -7.47 -0.99
N SER A 135 -1.15 -8.52 -1.36
CA SER A 135 -1.74 -9.82 -1.70
C SER A 135 -2.24 -10.59 -0.47
N GLY A 136 -2.00 -10.08 0.75
CA GLY A 136 -2.30 -10.79 1.99
C GLY A 136 -1.44 -12.03 2.21
N GLN A 137 -0.39 -12.22 1.41
CA GLN A 137 0.52 -13.37 1.48
C GLN A 137 1.65 -13.18 2.48
N LEU A 138 1.75 -12.02 3.13
CA LEU A 138 2.69 -11.80 4.21
C LEU A 138 2.32 -12.68 5.41
N GLN A 139 2.91 -13.87 5.48
CA GLN A 139 2.86 -14.70 6.68
C GLN A 139 4.00 -14.29 7.62
N LEU A 140 3.63 -13.71 8.77
CA LEU A 140 4.57 -13.42 9.83
C LEU A 140 5.05 -14.74 10.45
N LYS A 141 6.37 -14.89 10.57
CA LYS A 141 6.97 -16.04 11.25
C LYS A 141 7.16 -15.69 12.72
N ILE A 142 6.07 -15.72 13.47
CA ILE A 142 6.07 -15.40 14.89
C ILE A 142 6.74 -16.53 15.68
N ALA A 143 7.80 -16.20 16.40
CA ALA A 143 8.48 -17.09 17.34
C ALA A 143 8.99 -16.29 18.55
N LEU A 144 9.32 -17.00 19.62
CA LEU A 144 9.88 -16.40 20.83
C LEU A 144 11.35 -16.04 20.59
N HIS A 145 11.68 -14.74 20.72
CA HIS A 145 13.02 -14.22 20.50
C HIS A 145 13.46 -13.27 21.61
N ASP A 146 14.77 -13.18 21.86
CA ASP A 146 15.35 -12.17 22.76
C ASP A 146 15.50 -10.84 22.01
N LEU A 147 14.70 -9.85 22.40
CA LEU A 147 14.73 -8.52 21.80
C LEU A 147 16.07 -7.81 22.02
N VAL A 148 16.78 -8.13 23.11
CA VAL A 148 18.08 -7.52 23.42
C VAL A 148 19.14 -8.01 22.43
N GLU A 149 19.14 -9.30 22.10
CA GLU A 149 20.00 -9.89 21.08
C GLU A 149 19.72 -9.28 19.70
N ILE A 150 18.44 -9.21 19.31
CA ILE A 150 18.03 -8.60 18.04
C ILE A 150 18.55 -7.16 17.92
N ALA A 151 18.36 -6.35 18.96
CA ALA A 151 18.82 -4.96 18.95
C ALA A 151 20.35 -4.85 18.89
N LYS A 152 21.09 -5.74 19.56
CA LYS A 152 22.57 -5.78 19.50
C LYS A 152 23.06 -6.08 18.09
N GLU A 153 22.46 -7.06 17.41
CA GLU A 153 22.78 -7.39 16.01
C GLU A 153 22.57 -6.18 15.09
N VAL A 154 21.48 -5.43 15.27
CA VAL A 154 21.19 -4.22 14.47
C VAL A 154 22.21 -3.10 14.72
N VAL A 155 22.62 -2.90 15.98
CA VAL A 155 23.66 -1.92 16.34
C VAL A 155 24.99 -2.30 15.69
N GLU A 156 25.36 -3.57 15.74
CA GLU A 156 26.59 -4.09 15.12
C GLU A 156 26.58 -3.92 13.59
N PHE A 157 25.47 -4.27 12.94
CA PHE A 157 25.31 -4.06 11.49
C PHE A 157 25.41 -2.58 11.09
N SER A 158 24.93 -1.69 11.95
CA SER A 158 24.95 -0.25 11.71
C SER A 158 26.30 0.41 12.02
N GLU A 159 27.22 -0.30 12.68
CA GLU A 159 28.41 0.29 13.28
C GLU A 159 29.40 0.83 12.23
N LEU A 160 29.60 0.11 11.12
CA LEU A 160 30.46 0.56 10.00
C LEU A 160 29.92 1.84 9.35
N LYS A 161 28.60 1.91 9.14
CA LYS A 161 27.93 3.08 8.56
C LYS A 161 27.95 4.27 9.52
N ALA A 162 27.80 4.01 10.82
CA ALA A 162 27.89 5.04 11.85
C ALA A 162 29.31 5.60 11.98
N LYS A 163 30.33 4.74 12.02
CA LYS A 163 31.76 5.12 12.07
C LYS A 163 32.16 5.99 10.88
N SER A 164 31.73 5.65 9.66
CA SER A 164 32.03 6.47 8.48
C SER A 164 31.43 7.88 8.52
N LYS A 165 30.43 8.10 9.39
CA LYS A 165 29.77 9.39 9.63
C LYS A 165 30.13 10.03 10.98
N ASN A 166 31.09 9.49 11.72
CA ASN A 166 31.42 9.91 13.09
C ASN A 166 30.22 9.90 14.06
N ILE A 167 29.28 8.96 13.87
CA ILE A 167 28.12 8.77 14.74
C ILE A 167 28.42 7.61 15.71
N ARG A 168 28.08 7.78 16.99
CA ARG A 168 28.18 6.74 18.01
C ARG A 168 26.78 6.22 18.34
N ILE A 169 26.58 4.91 18.24
CA ILE A 169 25.34 4.23 18.63
C ILE A 169 25.61 3.52 19.95
N VAL A 170 24.76 3.76 20.96
CA VAL A 170 24.89 3.15 22.30
C VAL A 170 23.52 2.79 22.84
N PHE A 171 23.47 1.74 23.66
CA PHE A 171 22.31 1.47 24.50
C PHE A 171 22.28 2.46 25.66
N SER A 172 21.10 3.00 25.99
CA SER A 172 20.95 3.96 27.09
C SER A 172 21.17 3.35 28.48
N LYS A 173 21.09 2.04 28.59
CA LYS A 173 21.31 1.24 29.79
C LYS A 173 21.97 -0.09 29.39
N ASN A 174 22.61 -0.74 30.34
CA ASN A 174 22.99 -2.14 30.17
C ASN A 174 21.75 -3.03 30.29
N TYR A 175 21.57 -3.86 29.26
CA TYR A 175 20.55 -4.90 29.23
C TYR A 175 21.27 -6.25 29.32
N ASP A 176 21.43 -6.72 30.55
CA ASP A 176 22.14 -7.97 30.86
C ASP A 176 21.19 -9.19 30.90
N ASN A 177 19.89 -8.94 31.02
CA ASN A 177 18.86 -9.98 31.01
C ASN A 177 18.13 -10.00 29.65
N PRO A 178 17.82 -11.19 29.10
CA PRO A 178 17.06 -11.32 27.87
C PRO A 178 15.62 -10.81 28.06
N ILE A 179 15.07 -10.16 27.03
CA ILE A 179 13.68 -9.72 26.99
C ILE A 179 12.97 -10.54 25.92
N TRP A 180 12.28 -11.59 26.36
CA TRP A 180 11.57 -12.51 25.47
C TRP A 180 10.28 -11.88 24.93
N VAL A 181 10.14 -11.86 23.61
CA VAL A 181 8.96 -11.38 22.90
C VAL A 181 8.57 -12.36 21.79
N GLU A 182 7.27 -12.52 21.54
CA GLU A 182 6.78 -13.22 20.36
C GLU A 182 6.76 -12.25 19.18
N CYS A 183 7.68 -12.44 18.24
CA CYS A 183 7.79 -11.55 17.08
C CYS A 183 8.34 -12.29 15.86
N ASP A 184 8.29 -11.63 14.70
CA ASP A 184 9.07 -12.04 13.54
C ASP A 184 10.42 -11.32 13.59
N LYS A 185 11.50 -12.06 13.88
CA LYS A 185 12.85 -11.51 14.05
C LYS A 185 13.28 -10.66 12.85
N GLN A 186 13.07 -11.12 11.63
CA GLN A 186 13.51 -10.39 10.42
C GLN A 186 12.74 -9.07 10.27
N ARG A 187 11.44 -9.07 10.59
CA ARG A 187 10.62 -7.85 10.51
C ARG A 187 10.97 -6.84 11.57
N ILE A 188 11.22 -7.28 12.81
CA ILE A 188 11.66 -6.39 13.88
C ILE A 188 13.03 -5.78 13.59
N GLN A 189 13.95 -6.52 12.96
CA GLN A 189 15.26 -5.96 12.55
C GLN A 189 15.16 -4.87 11.50
N GLN A 190 14.08 -4.84 10.70
CA GLN A 190 13.88 -3.87 9.63
C GLN A 190 13.32 -2.53 10.14
N VAL A 191 12.68 -2.51 11.32
CA VAL A 191 12.04 -1.32 11.95
C VAL A 191 13.03 -0.57 12.83
#